data_AF-A0A7C0WK76-F1
#
_entry.id   AF-A0A7C0WK76-F1
#
_cell.length_a   1.000
_cell.length_b   1.000
_cell.length_c   1.000
_cell.angle_alpha   90.00
_cell.angle_beta   90.00
_cell.angle_gamma   90.00
#
_symmetry.space_group_name_H-M   'P 1'
#
loop_
_entity.id
_entity.type
_entity.pdbx_description
1 polymer ?
#
loop_
_entity_poly.entity_id
_entity_poly.type
_entity_poly.pdbx_seq_one_letter_code
_entity_poly.pdbx_strand_id
1 'polypeptide(L)'
;MGNLEQYFNKFRKNIIGSDFEHDFTFGKYPIVYADWAASGRLYKPIENFISNTLGPYVGNTHTETSLTGTVMTSAYHQAQKLIKDHVNADNNDALLFAGFGMTAVVNKFQRILGLRVPEKYKDQIKFEKNRRPLVIITHMEHHSNQTSWLECVSDVEIIRRKDDGLPDLDHLYEILEANKEREFIIGSFTACSNVTGIMPPCHEMAAIVHSYGGYCFIDFSASAAYVDINMHPKREEEKLDAIFFSPHKFLGG
;
A
#
# COMPACT_ATOMS: atom_id res chain seq x y z
N MET A 1 -19.60 15.83 -26.78
CA MET A 1 -18.93 15.24 -25.60
C MET A 1 -19.57 13.91 -25.32
N GLY A 2 -18.78 12.83 -25.24
CA GLY A 2 -19.31 11.50 -24.94
C GLY A 2 -19.90 11.41 -23.53
N ASN A 3 -20.70 10.38 -23.25
CA ASN A 3 -21.29 10.14 -21.93
C ASN A 3 -20.21 10.11 -20.82
N LEU A 4 -19.08 9.45 -21.06
CA LEU A 4 -17.96 9.40 -20.12
C LEU A 4 -17.28 10.75 -19.89
N GLU A 5 -17.12 11.56 -20.93
CA GLU A 5 -16.51 12.89 -20.80
C GLU A 5 -17.38 13.79 -19.92
N GLN A 6 -18.69 13.77 -20.12
CA GLN A 6 -19.64 14.50 -19.26
C GLN A 6 -19.60 13.98 -17.82
N TYR A 7 -19.53 12.65 -17.63
CA TYR A 7 -19.43 12.03 -16.31
C TYR A 7 -18.16 12.48 -15.56
N PHE A 8 -17.00 12.46 -16.20
CA PHE A 8 -15.73 12.80 -15.55
C PHE A 8 -15.49 14.31 -15.43
N ASN A 9 -16.21 15.14 -16.19
CA ASN A 9 -16.05 16.60 -16.16
C ASN A 9 -16.28 17.20 -14.77
N LYS A 10 -17.20 16.64 -13.97
CA LYS A 10 -17.48 17.11 -12.60
C LYS A 10 -16.28 16.93 -11.66
N PHE A 11 -15.48 15.89 -11.88
CA PHE A 11 -14.23 15.68 -11.15
C PHE A 11 -13.13 16.56 -11.72
N ARG A 12 -12.94 16.55 -13.05
CA ARG A 12 -11.89 17.32 -13.73
C ARG A 12 -11.87 18.80 -13.33
N LYS A 13 -13.03 19.46 -13.30
CA LYS A 13 -13.17 20.89 -12.94
C LYS A 13 -12.70 21.24 -11.52
N ASN A 14 -12.61 20.24 -10.65
CA ASN A 14 -12.24 20.40 -9.24
C ASN A 14 -10.79 19.99 -8.96
N ILE A 15 -10.08 19.45 -9.95
CA ILE A 15 -8.65 19.13 -9.84
C ILE A 15 -7.87 20.44 -9.88
N ILE A 16 -7.07 20.69 -8.85
CA ILE A 16 -6.26 21.90 -8.78
C ILE A 16 -5.17 21.84 -9.85
N GLY A 17 -5.06 22.92 -10.63
CA GLY A 17 -4.07 23.07 -11.69
C GLY A 17 -4.44 22.43 -13.03
N SER A 18 -5.66 21.92 -13.21
CA SER A 18 -6.08 21.28 -14.48
C SER A 18 -6.03 22.20 -15.70
N ASP A 19 -6.26 23.50 -15.50
CA ASP A 19 -6.21 24.53 -16.54
C ASP A 19 -5.02 25.48 -16.32
N PHE A 20 -3.99 25.04 -15.59
CA PHE A 20 -2.83 25.87 -15.29
C PHE A 20 -1.89 25.95 -16.49
N GLU A 21 -1.50 27.17 -16.84
CA GLU A 21 -0.48 27.46 -17.85
C GLU A 21 0.80 27.92 -17.16
N HIS A 22 1.95 27.43 -17.64
CA HIS A 22 3.26 27.85 -17.17
C HIS A 22 3.89 28.84 -18.15
N ASP A 23 4.51 29.88 -17.59
CA ASP A 23 5.23 30.90 -18.34
C ASP A 23 6.66 30.43 -18.63
N PHE A 24 6.94 30.12 -19.89
CA PHE A 24 8.29 29.83 -20.38
C PHE A 24 8.86 31.03 -21.15
N THR A 25 10.17 31.03 -21.37
CA THR A 25 10.87 32.07 -22.15
C THR A 25 10.26 32.30 -23.54
N PHE A 26 9.66 31.28 -24.15
CA PHE A 26 9.08 31.32 -25.50
C PHE A 26 7.54 31.31 -25.52
N GLY A 27 6.88 31.63 -24.40
CA GLY A 27 5.42 31.76 -24.32
C GLY A 27 4.78 30.99 -23.16
N LYS A 28 3.45 31.07 -23.09
CA LYS A 28 2.64 30.35 -22.09
C LYS A 28 2.18 29.02 -22.66
N TYR A 29 2.33 27.95 -21.89
CA TYR A 29 1.95 26.60 -22.31
C TYR A 29 1.14 25.89 -21.22
N PRO A 30 0.09 25.13 -21.58
CA PRO A 30 -0.68 24.37 -20.60
C PRO A 30 0.16 23.25 -19.99
N ILE A 31 0.07 23.06 -18.68
CA ILE A 31 0.67 21.90 -18.00
C ILE A 31 -0.24 20.68 -18.20
N VAL A 32 0.26 19.68 -18.92
CA VAL A 32 -0.37 18.36 -19.02
C VAL A 32 0.19 17.44 -17.95
N TYR A 33 -0.66 16.99 -17.03
CA TYR A 33 -0.26 16.05 -15.97
C TYR A 33 -0.61 14.61 -16.34
N ALA A 34 0.44 13.82 -16.59
CA ALA A 34 0.38 12.42 -16.98
C ALA A 34 1.11 11.51 -15.98
N ASP A 35 1.31 11.96 -14.74
CA ASP A 35 2.12 11.28 -13.71
C ASP A 35 1.26 10.74 -12.55
N TRP A 36 0.02 10.35 -12.86
CA TRP A 36 -0.98 9.88 -11.88
C TRP A 36 -0.59 8.59 -11.16
N ALA A 37 0.32 7.79 -11.73
CA ALA A 37 0.84 6.59 -11.08
C ALA A 37 1.82 6.92 -9.92
N ALA A 38 2.47 8.09 -10.00
CA ALA A 38 3.39 8.56 -8.97
C ALA A 38 2.66 9.29 -7.85
N SER A 39 1.74 10.20 -8.17
CA SER A 39 0.94 10.95 -7.20
C SER A 39 -0.39 11.41 -7.80
N GLY A 40 -1.41 11.53 -6.96
CA GLY A 40 -2.61 12.28 -7.30
C GLY A 40 -2.36 13.78 -7.21
N ARG A 41 -3.18 14.56 -7.92
CA ARG A 41 -3.25 16.01 -7.73
C ARG A 41 -4.19 16.36 -6.57
N LEU A 42 -3.97 17.54 -6.00
CA LEU A 42 -4.88 18.11 -5.01
C LEU A 42 -6.29 18.28 -5.61
N TYR A 43 -7.30 18.06 -4.77
CA TYR A 43 -8.70 18.12 -5.16
C TYR A 43 -9.43 19.19 -4.34
N LYS A 44 -9.88 20.25 -5.01
CA LYS A 44 -10.39 21.47 -4.37
C LYS A 44 -11.48 21.22 -3.31
N PRO A 45 -12.46 20.31 -3.51
CA PRO A 45 -13.42 19.98 -2.46
C PRO A 45 -12.78 19.43 -1.18
N ILE A 46 -11.76 18.58 -1.29
CA ILE A 46 -11.04 18.03 -0.14
C ILE A 46 -10.23 19.12 0.55
N GLU A 47 -9.47 19.92 -0.21
CA GLU A 47 -8.69 21.04 0.35
C GLU A 47 -9.57 22.05 1.10
N ASN A 48 -10.74 22.37 0.54
CA ASN A 48 -11.69 23.28 1.15
C ASN A 48 -12.30 22.69 2.43
N PHE A 49 -12.60 21.39 2.44
CA PHE A 49 -13.14 20.70 3.61
C PHE A 49 -12.09 20.65 4.74
N ILE A 50 -10.86 20.25 4.42
CA ILE A 50 -9.76 20.23 5.40
C ILE A 50 -9.52 21.64 5.95
N SER A 51 -9.38 22.64 5.08
CA SER A 51 -8.96 23.98 5.50
C SER A 51 -10.08 24.76 6.21
N ASN A 52 -11.30 24.72 5.68
CA ASN A 52 -12.37 25.62 6.12
C ASN A 52 -13.42 24.92 6.99
N THR A 53 -13.49 23.59 6.98
CA THR A 53 -14.45 22.83 7.79
C THR A 53 -13.78 22.14 8.96
N LEU A 54 -12.72 21.34 8.74
CA LEU A 54 -11.99 20.69 9.83
C LEU A 54 -10.97 21.61 10.51
N GLY A 55 -10.29 22.46 9.74
CA GLY A 55 -9.25 23.38 10.20
C GLY A 55 -9.63 24.20 11.45
N PRO A 56 -10.82 24.82 11.52
CA PRO A 56 -11.27 25.55 12.70
C PRO A 56 -11.40 24.71 13.98
N TYR A 57 -11.53 23.38 13.86
CA TYR A 57 -11.67 22.46 14.99
C TYR A 57 -10.37 21.76 15.38
N VAL A 58 -9.25 22.02 14.69
CA VAL A 58 -7.98 21.33 14.96
C VAL A 58 -7.62 21.43 16.45
N GLY A 59 -7.43 20.26 17.05
CA GLY A 59 -7.16 20.05 18.46
C GLY A 59 -6.57 18.65 18.68
N ASN A 60 -6.07 18.39 19.88
CA ASN A 60 -5.47 17.10 20.21
C ASN A 60 -6.55 16.00 20.28
N THR A 61 -6.33 14.89 19.57
CA THR A 61 -7.24 13.74 19.44
C THR A 61 -7.27 12.81 20.67
N HIS A 62 -6.59 13.20 21.75
CA HIS A 62 -6.53 12.45 23.02
C HIS A 62 -7.21 13.17 24.19
N THR A 63 -7.91 14.26 23.92
CA THR A 63 -8.61 15.06 24.92
C THR A 63 -10.03 15.36 24.45
N GLU A 64 -11.03 14.76 25.09
CA GLU A 64 -12.46 14.98 24.77
C GLU A 64 -13.10 16.05 25.67
N THR A 65 -12.30 16.79 26.43
CA THR A 65 -12.78 17.81 27.37
C THR A 65 -13.11 19.14 26.68
N SER A 66 -12.63 19.35 25.45
CA SER A 66 -12.94 20.53 24.63
C SER A 66 -13.77 20.16 23.41
N LEU A 67 -14.51 21.15 22.89
CA LEU A 67 -15.25 21.01 21.63
C LEU A 67 -14.33 20.57 20.48
N THR A 68 -13.19 21.24 20.33
CA THR A 68 -12.22 20.96 19.26
C THR A 68 -11.63 19.56 19.37
N GLY A 69 -11.27 19.12 20.57
CA GLY A 69 -10.76 17.77 20.80
C GLY A 69 -11.80 16.69 20.51
N THR A 70 -13.04 16.87 20.98
CA THR A 70 -14.14 15.93 20.72
C THR A 70 -14.43 15.79 19.22
N VAL A 71 -14.51 16.92 18.50
CA VAL A 71 -14.77 16.92 17.05
C VAL A 71 -13.64 16.22 16.30
N MET A 72 -12.38 16.51 16.63
CA MET A 72 -11.24 15.89 15.95
C MET A 72 -11.11 14.40 16.24
N THR A 73 -11.34 13.96 17.48
CA THR A 73 -11.35 12.53 17.81
C THR A 73 -12.46 11.79 17.05
N SER A 74 -13.66 12.37 16.98
CA SER A 74 -14.77 11.79 16.21
C SER A 74 -14.46 11.71 14.70
N ALA A 75 -13.92 12.78 14.12
CA ALA A 75 -13.52 12.80 12.71
C ALA A 75 -12.42 11.77 12.41
N TYR A 76 -11.45 11.61 13.33
CA TYR A 76 -10.38 10.62 13.20
C TYR A 76 -10.93 9.19 13.23
N HIS A 77 -11.80 8.85 14.18
CA HIS A 77 -12.44 7.53 14.22
C HIS A 77 -13.32 7.27 12.99
N GLN A 78 -14.03 8.28 12.49
CA GLN A 78 -14.81 8.16 11.27
C GLN A 78 -13.92 7.88 10.05
N ALA A 79 -12.78 8.59 9.92
CA ALA A 79 -11.82 8.34 8.86
C ALA A 79 -11.24 6.92 8.93
N GLN A 80 -10.88 6.44 10.13
CA GLN A 80 -10.42 5.06 10.33
C GLN A 80 -11.47 4.04 9.89
N LYS A 81 -12.74 4.24 10.27
CA LYS A 81 -13.83 3.36 9.85
C LYS A 81 -13.98 3.33 8.33
N LEU A 82 -14.02 4.49 7.69
CA LEU A 82 -14.15 4.59 6.23
C LEU A 82 -12.99 3.91 5.50
N ILE A 83 -11.77 4.02 6.01
CA ILE A 83 -10.60 3.34 5.45
C ILE A 83 -10.72 1.83 5.61
N LYS A 84 -11.14 1.33 6.78
CA LYS A 84 -11.36 -0.11 6.99
C LYS A 84 -12.46 -0.66 6.10
N ASP A 85 -13.59 0.04 6.00
CA ASP A 85 -14.70 -0.32 5.13
C ASP A 85 -14.25 -0.34 3.65
N HIS A 86 -13.41 0.60 3.21
CA HIS A 86 -12.91 0.71 1.83
C HIS A 86 -12.06 -0.49 1.38
N VAL A 87 -11.35 -1.13 2.32
CA VAL A 87 -10.48 -2.28 2.02
C VAL A 87 -11.09 -3.61 2.48
N ASN A 88 -12.34 -3.58 2.91
CA ASN A 88 -13.05 -4.71 3.52
C ASN A 88 -12.26 -5.32 4.69
N ALA A 89 -11.72 -4.48 5.59
CA ALA A 89 -11.11 -4.90 6.84
C ALA A 89 -12.17 -5.12 7.94
N ASP A 90 -11.98 -6.12 8.80
CA ASP A 90 -12.89 -6.49 9.88
C ASP A 90 -12.47 -5.91 11.24
N ASN A 91 -13.16 -6.29 12.33
CA ASN A 91 -12.85 -5.80 13.67
C ASN A 91 -11.54 -6.35 14.27
N ASN A 92 -10.97 -7.41 13.69
CA ASN A 92 -9.71 -8.02 14.10
C ASN A 92 -8.50 -7.37 13.41
N ASP A 93 -8.72 -6.61 12.34
CA ASP A 93 -7.64 -5.90 11.65
C ASP A 93 -7.20 -4.62 12.34
N ALA A 94 -5.89 -4.40 12.37
CA ALA A 94 -5.29 -3.15 12.82
C ALA A 94 -5.07 -2.17 11.65
N LEU A 95 -5.36 -0.89 11.88
CA LEU A 95 -5.03 0.18 10.93
C LEU A 95 -3.82 0.97 11.45
N LEU A 96 -2.75 1.03 10.65
CA LEU A 96 -1.49 1.70 10.99
C LEU A 96 -1.24 2.90 10.07
N PHE A 97 -1.23 4.10 10.66
CA PHE A 97 -0.74 5.30 9.98
C PHE A 97 0.76 5.50 10.24
N ALA A 98 1.50 5.83 9.17
CA ALA A 98 2.92 6.15 9.27
C ALA A 98 3.40 7.03 8.12
N GLY A 99 4.00 8.17 8.49
CA GLY A 99 4.82 8.99 7.59
C GLY A 99 4.12 9.44 6.30
N PHE A 100 4.89 9.43 5.22
CA PHE A 100 4.55 10.05 3.92
C PHE A 100 4.16 9.03 2.85
N GLY A 101 3.86 7.78 3.22
CA GLY A 101 3.44 6.74 2.29
C GLY A 101 3.94 5.35 2.65
N MET A 102 3.83 4.44 1.69
CA MET A 102 4.06 3.01 1.89
C MET A 102 5.44 2.69 2.50
N THR A 103 6.51 3.36 2.05
CA THR A 103 7.86 3.09 2.57
C THR A 103 7.96 3.26 4.09
N ALA A 104 7.29 4.28 4.66
CA ALA A 104 7.32 4.52 6.09
C ALA A 104 6.54 3.45 6.87
N VAL A 105 5.38 3.01 6.35
CA VAL A 105 4.56 1.98 7.02
C VAL A 105 5.21 0.60 6.94
N VAL A 106 5.79 0.21 5.80
CA VAL A 106 6.47 -1.10 5.66
C VAL A 106 7.66 -1.20 6.61
N ASN A 107 8.49 -0.15 6.70
CA ASN A 107 9.61 -0.16 7.65
C ASN A 107 9.14 -0.21 9.11
N LYS A 108 8.06 0.52 9.46
CA LYS A 108 7.45 0.45 10.79
C LYS A 108 6.90 -0.96 11.08
N PHE A 109 6.23 -1.56 10.12
CA PHE A 109 5.65 -2.90 10.22
C PHE A 109 6.73 -3.97 10.40
N GLN A 110 7.79 -3.94 9.59
CA GLN A 110 8.95 -4.84 9.74
C GLN A 110 9.63 -4.73 11.13
N ARG A 111 9.65 -3.52 11.73
CA ARG A 111 10.12 -3.33 13.11
C ARG A 111 9.18 -3.93 14.14
N ILE A 112 7.86 -3.79 13.95
CA ILE A 112 6.84 -4.41 14.82
C ILE A 112 6.97 -5.94 14.78
N LEU A 113 7.23 -6.51 13.61
CA LEU A 113 7.51 -7.94 13.42
C LEU A 113 8.89 -8.38 13.97
N GLY A 114 9.72 -7.46 14.46
CA GLY A 114 11.05 -7.79 15.00
C GLY A 114 12.10 -8.14 13.95
N LEU A 115 11.84 -7.86 12.66
CA LEU A 115 12.72 -8.23 11.54
C LEU A 115 13.83 -7.20 11.26
N ARG A 116 13.69 -6.00 11.83
CA ARG A 116 14.67 -4.92 11.69
C ARG A 116 15.58 -4.85 12.93
N VAL A 117 16.86 -5.12 12.71
CA VAL A 117 17.89 -5.13 13.74
C VAL A 117 18.83 -3.96 13.52
N PRO A 118 19.19 -3.17 14.55
CA PRO A 118 20.19 -2.13 14.38
C PRO A 118 21.52 -2.72 13.93
N GLU A 119 22.15 -2.09 12.93
CA GLU A 119 23.35 -2.63 12.24
C GLU A 119 24.46 -3.06 13.20
N LYS A 120 24.69 -2.28 14.26
CA LYS A 120 25.67 -2.58 15.32
C LYS A 120 25.52 -3.97 15.95
N TYR A 121 24.31 -4.52 15.97
CA TYR A 121 23.99 -5.81 16.57
C TYR A 121 23.78 -6.92 15.54
N LYS A 122 23.82 -6.63 14.23
CA LYS A 122 23.47 -7.58 13.17
C LYS A 122 24.30 -8.87 13.23
N ASP A 123 25.61 -8.74 13.42
CA ASP A 123 26.54 -9.88 13.49
C ASP A 123 26.40 -10.70 14.78
N GLN A 124 25.73 -10.17 15.80
CA GLN A 124 25.51 -10.85 17.08
C GLN A 124 24.27 -11.75 17.03
N ILE A 125 23.37 -11.54 16.06
CA ILE A 125 22.14 -12.31 15.95
C ILE A 125 22.37 -13.49 15.00
N LYS A 126 22.33 -14.70 15.58
CA LYS A 126 22.44 -15.95 14.84
C LYS A 126 21.08 -16.63 14.82
N PHE A 127 20.65 -17.04 13.63
CA PHE A 127 19.46 -17.85 13.44
C PHE A 127 19.88 -19.24 12.97
N GLU A 128 19.23 -20.27 13.49
CA GLU A 128 19.16 -21.54 12.78
C GLU A 128 18.44 -21.31 11.45
N LYS A 129 18.80 -22.05 10.41
CA LYS A 129 18.25 -21.84 9.06
C LYS A 129 16.72 -21.81 9.10
N ASN A 130 16.08 -22.79 9.74
CA ASN A 130 14.62 -22.89 9.78
C ASN A 130 13.91 -21.77 10.56
N ARG A 131 14.65 -21.10 11.47
CA ARG A 131 14.13 -20.02 12.32
C ARG A 131 14.33 -18.63 11.72
N ARG A 132 15.17 -18.51 10.68
CA ARG A 132 15.26 -17.27 9.91
C ARG A 132 14.03 -17.17 9.00
N PRO A 133 13.28 -16.06 9.06
CA PRO A 133 12.13 -15.83 8.19
C PRO A 133 12.50 -15.91 6.72
N LEU A 134 11.63 -16.54 5.92
CA LEU A 134 11.69 -16.53 4.47
C LEU A 134 10.69 -15.49 3.94
N VAL A 135 11.17 -14.56 3.12
CA VAL A 135 10.33 -13.60 2.39
C VAL A 135 10.38 -13.95 0.91
N ILE A 136 9.23 -14.12 0.29
CA ILE A 136 9.09 -14.40 -1.13
C ILE A 136 8.48 -13.17 -1.78
N ILE A 137 9.11 -12.67 -2.84
CA ILE A 137 8.67 -11.49 -3.58
C ILE A 137 8.56 -11.77 -5.07
N THR A 138 7.89 -10.90 -5.82
CA THR A 138 7.91 -10.99 -7.29
C THR A 138 9.12 -10.25 -7.88
N HIS A 139 9.37 -10.45 -9.17
CA HIS A 139 10.38 -9.71 -9.93
C HIS A 139 9.97 -8.25 -10.24
N MET A 140 8.76 -7.82 -9.88
CA MET A 140 8.17 -6.53 -10.26
C MET A 140 7.88 -5.62 -9.07
N GLU A 141 8.44 -5.93 -7.89
CA GLU A 141 8.26 -5.13 -6.70
C GLU A 141 8.84 -3.71 -6.85
N HIS A 142 8.17 -2.74 -6.25
CA HIS A 142 8.78 -1.43 -6.01
C HIS A 142 9.93 -1.58 -5.01
N HIS A 143 10.97 -0.74 -5.08
CA HIS A 143 12.13 -0.83 -4.20
C HIS A 143 11.79 -0.83 -2.70
N SER A 144 10.73 -0.12 -2.30
CA SER A 144 10.26 -0.14 -0.91
C SER A 144 9.73 -1.50 -0.46
N ASN A 145 9.28 -2.36 -1.38
CA ASN A 145 8.86 -3.74 -1.14
C ASN A 145 9.91 -4.79 -1.57
N GLN A 146 11.16 -4.38 -1.79
CA GLN A 146 12.27 -5.31 -2.09
C GLN A 146 13.47 -5.03 -1.20
N THR A 147 14.03 -3.82 -1.29
CA THR A 147 15.23 -3.44 -0.55
C THR A 147 15.00 -3.51 0.96
N SER A 148 13.80 -3.15 1.41
CA SER A 148 13.47 -3.18 2.83
C SER A 148 13.53 -4.60 3.43
N TRP A 149 13.14 -5.62 2.67
CA TRP A 149 13.24 -7.02 3.06
C TRP A 149 14.69 -7.54 3.04
N LEU A 150 15.50 -7.11 2.05
CA LEU A 150 16.93 -7.46 1.99
C LEU A 150 17.73 -6.91 3.18
N GLU A 151 17.28 -5.79 3.73
CA GLU A 151 17.87 -5.19 4.91
C GLU A 151 17.29 -5.74 6.25
N CYS A 152 16.27 -6.59 6.20
CA CYS A 152 15.76 -7.33 7.37
C CYS A 152 16.63 -8.55 7.67
N VAL A 153 16.45 -9.15 8.85
CA VAL A 153 17.04 -10.46 9.20
C VAL A 153 16.24 -11.62 8.61
N SER A 154 16.07 -11.62 7.29
CA SER A 154 15.32 -12.62 6.53
C SER A 154 16.13 -13.11 5.33
N ASP A 155 15.80 -14.29 4.83
CA ASP A 155 16.22 -14.72 3.50
C ASP A 155 15.14 -14.27 2.49
N VAL A 156 15.56 -13.81 1.31
CA VAL A 156 14.64 -13.28 0.28
C VAL A 156 14.76 -14.11 -0.99
N GLU A 157 13.64 -14.68 -1.44
CA GLU A 157 13.53 -15.42 -2.70
C GLU A 157 12.65 -14.67 -3.70
N ILE A 158 13.01 -14.69 -4.98
CA ILE A 158 12.30 -13.94 -6.03
C ILE A 158 11.64 -14.92 -6.98
N ILE A 159 10.32 -14.79 -7.15
CA ILE A 159 9.56 -15.61 -8.10
C ILE A 159 9.98 -15.28 -9.53
N ARG A 160 10.22 -16.33 -10.34
CA ARG A 160 10.51 -16.22 -11.76
C ARG A 160 9.41 -15.46 -12.50
N ARG A 161 9.83 -14.75 -13.54
CA ARG A 161 8.95 -14.08 -14.49
C ARG A 161 8.56 -15.06 -15.59
N LYS A 162 7.27 -15.14 -15.92
CA LYS A 162 6.78 -15.78 -17.15
C LYS A 162 6.91 -14.84 -18.36
N ASP A 163 6.81 -15.38 -19.57
CA ASP A 163 6.89 -14.61 -20.82
C ASP A 163 5.83 -13.50 -20.92
N ASP A 164 4.65 -13.74 -20.35
CA ASP A 164 3.54 -12.77 -20.25
C ASP A 164 3.78 -11.65 -19.20
N GLY A 165 4.89 -11.73 -18.45
CA GLY A 165 5.24 -10.77 -17.40
C GLY A 165 4.63 -11.06 -16.04
N LEU A 166 3.75 -12.05 -15.90
CA LEU A 166 3.21 -12.46 -14.60
C LEU A 166 4.24 -13.27 -13.78
N PRO A 167 4.11 -13.31 -12.45
CA PRO A 167 4.89 -14.24 -11.63
C PRO A 167 4.53 -15.70 -11.98
N ASP A 168 5.54 -16.55 -11.98
CA ASP A 168 5.41 -17.99 -12.16
C ASP A 168 4.94 -18.66 -10.85
N LEU A 169 3.66 -19.06 -10.80
CA LEU A 169 3.08 -19.67 -9.61
C LEU A 169 3.61 -21.09 -9.35
N ASP A 170 4.04 -21.82 -10.39
CA ASP A 170 4.66 -23.13 -10.20
C ASP A 170 6.00 -22.97 -9.47
N HIS A 171 6.78 -21.94 -9.83
CA HIS A 171 8.00 -21.60 -9.09
C HIS A 171 7.74 -21.13 -7.65
N LEU A 172 6.60 -20.47 -7.38
CA LEU A 172 6.21 -20.16 -6.00
C LEU A 172 6.01 -21.45 -5.19
N TYR A 173 5.33 -22.46 -5.74
CA TYR A 173 5.21 -23.78 -5.11
C TYR A 173 6.58 -24.45 -4.91
N GLU A 174 7.47 -24.40 -5.91
CA GLU A 174 8.82 -24.97 -5.79
C GLU A 174 9.62 -24.34 -4.64
N ILE A 175 9.57 -23.01 -4.49
CA ILE A 175 10.22 -22.28 -3.39
C ILE A 175 9.64 -22.72 -2.04
N LEU A 176 8.30 -22.76 -1.93
CA LEU A 176 7.60 -23.10 -0.69
C LEU A 176 7.88 -24.56 -0.28
N GLU A 177 7.81 -25.51 -1.21
CA GLU A 177 8.08 -26.91 -0.92
C GLU A 177 9.52 -27.13 -0.45
N ALA A 178 10.50 -26.47 -1.09
CA ALA A 178 11.90 -26.53 -0.70
C ALA A 178 12.17 -25.90 0.69
N ASN A 179 11.25 -25.06 1.18
CA ASN A 179 11.39 -24.31 2.42
C ASN A 179 10.26 -24.58 3.44
N LYS A 180 9.50 -25.66 3.29
CA LYS A 180 8.33 -25.95 4.14
C LYS A 180 8.62 -26.11 5.64
N GLU A 181 9.89 -26.35 5.99
CA GLU A 181 10.35 -26.46 7.39
C GLU A 181 10.66 -25.07 8.01
N ARG A 182 10.48 -23.97 7.27
CA ARG A 182 10.65 -22.60 7.81
C ARG A 182 9.51 -22.29 8.79
N GLU A 183 9.86 -21.78 9.96
CA GLU A 183 8.87 -21.40 10.99
C GLU A 183 8.08 -20.14 10.61
N PHE A 184 8.63 -19.28 9.76
CA PHE A 184 8.00 -18.02 9.38
C PHE A 184 8.21 -17.72 7.90
N ILE A 185 7.12 -17.80 7.12
CA ILE A 185 7.10 -17.56 5.68
C ILE A 185 6.21 -16.35 5.41
N ILE A 186 6.71 -15.42 4.61
CA ILE A 186 6.00 -14.22 4.17
C ILE A 186 6.01 -14.19 2.65
N GLY A 187 4.84 -14.15 2.02
CA GLY A 187 4.70 -13.71 0.63
C GLY A 187 4.44 -12.21 0.61
N SER A 188 5.37 -11.41 0.10
CA SER A 188 5.19 -9.96 -0.02
C SER A 188 5.16 -9.55 -1.49
N PHE A 189 3.97 -9.23 -1.99
CA PHE A 189 3.73 -9.08 -3.43
C PHE A 189 3.09 -7.74 -3.75
N THR A 190 3.47 -7.13 -4.87
CA THR A 190 2.72 -6.00 -5.40
C THR A 190 1.36 -6.44 -5.96
N ALA A 191 0.32 -5.63 -5.78
CA ALA A 191 -0.96 -5.80 -6.47
C ALA A 191 -0.94 -5.30 -7.91
N CYS A 192 0.04 -4.48 -8.27
CA CYS A 192 0.21 -3.95 -9.61
C CYS A 192 1.63 -3.40 -9.81
N SER A 193 2.30 -3.78 -10.89
CA SER A 193 3.58 -3.17 -11.23
C SER A 193 3.41 -1.68 -11.50
N ASN A 194 4.15 -0.83 -10.78
CA ASN A 194 4.17 0.62 -11.01
C ASN A 194 4.84 1.01 -12.35
N VAL A 195 5.49 0.06 -13.03
CA VAL A 195 6.16 0.28 -14.31
C VAL A 195 5.31 -0.22 -15.47
N THR A 196 4.80 -1.46 -15.39
CA THR A 196 4.10 -2.09 -16.51
C THR A 196 2.58 -2.08 -16.39
N GLY A 197 2.04 -1.83 -15.19
CA GLY A 197 0.60 -1.93 -14.91
C GLY A 197 0.09 -3.37 -14.83
N ILE A 198 0.97 -4.38 -14.91
CA ILE A 198 0.60 -5.80 -14.79
C ILE A 198 0.11 -6.07 -13.36
N MET A 199 -1.04 -6.74 -13.24
CA MET A 199 -1.65 -7.13 -11.97
C MET A 199 -1.49 -8.64 -11.74
N PRO A 200 -0.67 -9.07 -10.77
CA PRO A 200 -0.60 -10.49 -10.41
C PRO A 200 -1.86 -10.95 -9.66
N PRO A 201 -2.14 -12.27 -9.65
CA PRO A 201 -3.32 -12.82 -8.98
C PRO A 201 -3.10 -12.92 -7.46
N CYS A 202 -3.09 -11.80 -6.75
CA CYS A 202 -2.70 -11.72 -5.33
C CYS A 202 -3.45 -12.70 -4.41
N HIS A 203 -4.76 -12.86 -4.60
CA HIS A 203 -5.57 -13.79 -3.81
C HIS A 203 -5.20 -15.26 -4.03
N GLU A 204 -4.87 -15.63 -5.26
CA GLU A 204 -4.37 -16.98 -5.57
C GLU A 204 -2.99 -17.20 -4.94
N MET A 205 -2.11 -16.20 -5.03
CA MET A 205 -0.79 -16.24 -4.38
C MET A 205 -0.92 -16.33 -2.86
N ALA A 206 -1.88 -15.64 -2.25
CA ALA A 206 -2.17 -15.74 -0.82
C ALA A 206 -2.59 -17.16 -0.43
N ALA A 207 -3.51 -17.77 -1.19
CA ALA A 207 -3.93 -19.15 -0.95
C ALA A 207 -2.77 -20.15 -1.02
N ILE A 208 -1.84 -19.95 -1.97
CA ILE A 208 -0.63 -20.76 -2.10
C ILE A 208 0.29 -20.59 -0.88
N VAL A 209 0.52 -19.36 -0.43
CA VAL A 209 1.37 -19.09 0.74
C VAL A 209 0.74 -19.65 2.03
N HIS A 210 -0.57 -19.50 2.18
CA HIS A 210 -1.32 -19.99 3.34
C HIS A 210 -1.36 -21.52 3.43
N SER A 211 -1.31 -22.24 2.29
CA SER A 211 -1.24 -23.71 2.33
C SER A 211 0.06 -24.24 2.95
N TYR A 212 1.08 -23.38 3.09
CA TYR A 212 2.34 -23.64 3.77
C TYR A 212 2.45 -22.93 5.14
N GLY A 213 1.33 -22.42 5.68
CA GLY A 213 1.29 -21.73 6.97
C GLY A 213 1.97 -20.35 6.98
N GLY A 214 2.24 -19.77 5.80
CA GLY A 214 2.80 -18.43 5.68
C GLY A 214 1.76 -17.32 5.79
N TYR A 215 2.22 -16.08 5.64
CA TYR A 215 1.40 -14.88 5.64
C TYR A 215 1.56 -14.09 4.33
N CYS A 216 0.49 -13.47 3.83
CA CYS A 216 0.49 -12.71 2.58
C CYS A 216 0.33 -11.21 2.81
N PHE A 217 1.33 -10.44 2.38
CA PHE A 217 1.38 -8.98 2.49
C PHE A 217 1.34 -8.35 1.10
N ILE A 218 0.32 -7.54 0.79
CA ILE A 218 0.11 -7.00 -0.55
C ILE A 218 0.34 -5.48 -0.63
N ASP A 219 1.20 -5.06 -1.55
CA ASP A 219 1.42 -3.65 -1.86
C ASP A 219 0.46 -3.14 -2.96
N PHE A 220 -0.55 -2.38 -2.56
CA PHE A 220 -1.49 -1.71 -3.45
C PHE A 220 -1.05 -0.30 -3.84
N SER A 221 0.19 0.12 -3.56
CA SER A 221 0.65 1.48 -3.85
C SER A 221 0.56 1.90 -5.31
N ALA A 222 0.48 1.00 -6.28
CA ALA A 222 0.29 1.36 -7.69
C ALA A 222 -1.17 1.25 -8.16
N SER A 223 -2.05 0.56 -7.42
CA SER A 223 -3.39 0.19 -7.86
C SER A 223 -4.53 0.70 -6.98
N ALA A 224 -4.27 1.07 -5.73
CA ALA A 224 -5.33 1.39 -4.75
C ALA A 224 -6.31 2.49 -5.22
N ALA A 225 -5.84 3.45 -6.01
CA ALA A 225 -6.68 4.52 -6.56
C ALA A 225 -7.57 4.08 -7.73
N TYR A 226 -7.41 2.84 -8.21
CA TYR A 226 -7.97 2.34 -9.47
C TYR A 226 -8.76 1.04 -9.32
N VAL A 227 -8.63 0.32 -8.20
CA VAL A 227 -9.23 -1.01 -7.99
C VAL A 227 -9.88 -1.11 -6.63
N ASP A 228 -10.88 -1.98 -6.53
CA ASP A 228 -11.43 -2.38 -5.23
C ASP A 228 -10.42 -3.24 -4.47
N ILE A 229 -10.25 -2.99 -3.18
CA ILE A 229 -9.38 -3.76 -2.30
C ILE A 229 -10.26 -4.61 -1.39
N ASN A 230 -9.95 -5.90 -1.29
CA ASN A 230 -10.70 -6.82 -0.46
C ASN A 230 -9.75 -7.66 0.41
N MET A 231 -9.55 -7.29 1.67
CA MET A 231 -8.71 -8.06 2.59
C MET A 231 -9.31 -9.41 2.96
N HIS A 232 -10.64 -9.49 3.04
CA HIS A 232 -11.41 -10.68 3.46
C HIS A 232 -12.34 -11.17 2.35
N PRO A 233 -11.82 -11.83 1.30
CA PRO A 233 -12.63 -12.47 0.28
C PRO A 233 -13.41 -13.67 0.85
N LYS A 234 -14.32 -14.23 0.04
CA LYS A 234 -15.21 -15.32 0.49
C LYS A 234 -14.47 -16.60 0.91
N ARG A 235 -13.29 -16.84 0.32
CA ARG A 235 -12.44 -17.99 0.60
C ARG A 235 -11.39 -17.53 1.61
N GLU A 236 -11.39 -18.14 2.79
CA GLU A 236 -10.52 -17.75 3.91
C GLU A 236 -9.03 -17.87 3.53
N GLU A 237 -8.67 -18.85 2.72
CA GLU A 237 -7.32 -19.04 2.21
C GLU A 237 -6.87 -17.92 1.27
N GLU A 238 -7.79 -17.17 0.66
CA GLU A 238 -7.45 -16.07 -0.25
C GLU A 238 -7.27 -14.73 0.46
N LYS A 239 -7.43 -14.68 1.80
CA LYS A 239 -7.32 -13.43 2.56
C LYS A 239 -5.95 -12.77 2.45
N LEU A 240 -5.88 -11.50 2.80
CA LEU A 240 -4.64 -10.74 2.83
C LEU A 240 -4.32 -10.37 4.28
N ASP A 241 -3.22 -10.86 4.84
CA ASP A 241 -2.87 -10.64 6.25
C ASP A 241 -2.36 -9.21 6.52
N ALA A 242 -1.81 -8.57 5.50
CA ALA A 242 -1.52 -7.15 5.53
C ALA A 242 -1.63 -6.55 4.13
N ILE A 243 -2.04 -5.29 4.07
CA ILE A 243 -2.01 -4.51 2.84
C ILE A 243 -1.33 -3.15 3.10
N PHE A 244 -0.75 -2.59 2.05
CA PHE A 244 -0.15 -1.25 2.10
C PHE A 244 -0.62 -0.44 0.90
N PHE A 245 -0.94 0.83 1.11
CA PHE A 245 -1.13 1.78 0.01
C PHE A 245 -0.78 3.20 0.46
N SER A 246 -0.57 4.09 -0.51
CA SER A 246 -0.20 5.48 -0.28
C SER A 246 -1.37 6.41 -0.62
N PRO A 247 -1.98 7.09 0.37
CA PRO A 247 -3.13 7.97 0.12
C PRO A 247 -2.85 9.09 -0.89
N HIS A 248 -1.64 9.66 -0.90
CA HIS A 248 -1.25 10.73 -1.84
C HIS A 248 -1.32 10.35 -3.33
N LYS A 249 -1.50 9.06 -3.65
CA LYS A 249 -1.70 8.59 -5.03
C LYS A 249 -3.15 8.63 -5.50
N PHE A 250 -4.09 8.82 -4.57
CA PHE A 250 -5.50 9.04 -4.89
C PHE A 250 -5.72 10.51 -5.29
N LEU A 251 -6.79 10.78 -6.03
CA LEU A 251 -7.17 12.15 -6.35
C LEU A 251 -7.54 12.91 -5.07
N GLY A 252 -6.69 13.88 -4.71
CA GLY A 252 -6.78 14.63 -3.47
C GLY A 252 -6.61 13.80 -2.20
N GLY A 253 -6.03 12.59 -2.33
CA GLY A 253 -5.86 11.68 -1.21
C GLY A 253 -4.81 12.08 -0.21
#